data_AF-A0A2H5ZT02-F1
#
_entry.id   AF-A0A2H5ZT02-F1
#
_cell.length_a   1.000
_cell.length_b   1.000
_cell.length_c   1.000
_cell.angle_alpha   90.00
_cell.angle_beta   90.00
_cell.angle_gamma   90.00
#
_symmetry.space_group_name_H-M   'P 1'
#
loop_
_entity.id
_entity.type
_entity.pdbx_description
1 polymer ?
#
loop_
_entity_poly.entity_id
_entity_poly.type
_entity_poly.pdbx_seq_one_letter_code
_entity_poly.pdbx_strand_id
1 'polypeptide(L)'
;MAAEIYFYFTRRRRFVLSPTALVILALMLVVTSYVFPAEMGRRADPNRTPLPILSDWYFLALYQYVKYTPPLWAGLGPGLLIAYGMLVPFLDRSKGRRPSERPFFTVVGIMALTYFLVFTALIMFNIAVIGRDPHVVLLVTAATLSLGLGLEFRYRRRRKLAEAAAPAPAPRAAPARATVG
;
A
#
# COMPACT_ATOMS: atom_id res chain seq x y z
N MET A 1 -13.44 -9.15 29.42
CA MET A 1 -12.66 -10.37 29.12
C MET A 1 -12.14 -10.26 27.69
N ALA A 2 -10.83 -10.05 27.50
CA ALA A 2 -10.22 -9.89 26.19
C ALA A 2 -10.23 -11.22 25.40
N ALA A 3 -10.69 -11.20 24.15
CA ALA A 3 -10.56 -12.34 23.26
C ALA A 3 -9.10 -12.38 22.76
N GLU A 4 -8.31 -13.33 23.26
CA GLU A 4 -6.91 -13.49 22.86
C GLU A 4 -6.82 -14.43 21.64
N ILE A 5 -6.47 -13.87 20.47
CA ILE A 5 -6.06 -14.68 19.31
C ILE A 5 -4.59 -15.03 19.50
N TYR A 6 -4.30 -16.31 19.77
CA TYR A 6 -2.94 -16.80 19.98
C TYR A 6 -2.19 -16.93 18.65
N PHE A 7 -1.28 -15.98 18.37
CA PHE A 7 -0.25 -16.15 17.35
C PHE A 7 1.01 -16.73 18.01
N TYR A 8 1.29 -18.01 17.76
CA TYR A 8 2.31 -18.80 18.47
C TYR A 8 3.78 -18.33 18.24
N PHE A 9 4.04 -17.49 17.22
CA PHE A 9 5.40 -17.28 16.71
C PHE A 9 6.05 -15.91 16.94
N THR A 10 5.39 -14.91 17.54
CA THR A 10 5.98 -13.56 17.65
C THR A 10 5.95 -13.00 19.08
N ARG A 11 7.13 -12.76 19.66
CA ARG A 11 7.37 -12.18 21.00
C ARG A 11 7.02 -10.67 21.11
N ARG A 12 6.12 -10.13 20.28
CA ARG A 12 5.68 -8.72 20.29
C ARG A 12 4.34 -8.56 21.04
N ARG A 13 4.14 -7.39 21.64
CA ARG A 13 2.93 -7.06 22.42
C ARG A 13 1.67 -7.42 21.62
N ARG A 14 0.81 -8.22 22.25
CA ARG A 14 -0.47 -8.72 21.76
C ARG A 14 -1.28 -7.52 21.24
N PHE A 15 -1.88 -7.62 20.05
CA PHE A 15 -2.99 -6.74 19.69
C PHE A 15 -4.13 -7.07 20.63
N VAL A 16 -4.21 -6.38 21.78
CA VAL A 16 -5.33 -6.53 22.71
C VAL A 16 -6.49 -5.76 22.10
N LEU A 17 -7.24 -6.41 21.21
CA LEU A 17 -8.51 -5.87 20.73
C LEU A 17 -9.44 -5.82 21.94
N SER A 18 -9.81 -4.61 22.37
CA SER A 18 -10.78 -4.46 23.44
C SER A 18 -12.07 -5.20 23.04
N PRO A 19 -12.68 -5.99 23.94
CA PRO A 19 -13.98 -6.60 23.68
C PRO A 19 -15.03 -5.59 23.23
N THR A 20 -14.93 -4.35 23.73
CA THR A 20 -15.81 -3.25 23.31
C THR A 20 -15.60 -2.90 21.83
N ALA A 21 -14.36 -2.86 21.35
CA ALA A 21 -14.06 -2.59 19.94
C ALA A 21 -14.57 -3.71 19.03
N LEU A 22 -14.46 -4.97 19.48
CA LEU A 22 -15.02 -6.13 18.77
C LEU A 22 -16.55 -6.07 18.69
N VAL A 23 -17.22 -5.73 19.79
CA VAL A 23 -18.68 -5.57 19.81
C VAL A 23 -19.12 -4.42 18.92
N ILE A 24 -18.43 -3.27 18.97
CA ILE A 24 -18.72 -2.12 18.09
C ILE A 24 -18.53 -2.50 16.63
N LEU A 25 -17.43 -3.16 16.27
CA LEU A 25 -17.18 -3.62 14.90
C LEU A 25 -18.27 -4.59 14.42
N ALA A 26 -18.61 -5.59 15.25
CA ALA A 26 -19.64 -6.55 14.92
C ALA A 26 -21.01 -5.87 14.73
N LEU A 27 -21.38 -4.97 15.64
CA LEU A 27 -22.62 -4.20 15.54
C LEU A 27 -22.63 -3.35 14.27
N MET A 28 -21.53 -2.66 13.96
CA MET A 28 -21.39 -1.87 12.73
C MET A 28 -21.62 -2.72 11.49
N LEU A 29 -21.02 -3.91 11.41
CA LEU A 29 -21.19 -4.83 10.28
C LEU A 29 -22.62 -5.35 10.16
N VAL A 30 -23.24 -5.76 11.27
CA VAL A 30 -24.64 -6.25 11.29
C VAL A 30 -25.61 -5.15 10.87
N VAL A 31 -25.46 -3.95 11.45
CA VAL A 31 -26.31 -2.80 11.09
C VAL A 31 -26.13 -2.43 9.62
N THR A 32 -24.90 -2.40 9.12
CA THR A 32 -24.63 -2.12 7.70
C THR A 32 -25.28 -3.15 6.79
N SER A 33 -25.14 -4.45 7.11
CA SER A 33 -25.75 -5.55 6.34
C SER A 33 -27.29 -5.49 6.35
N TYR A 34 -27.88 -5.08 7.46
CA TYR A 34 -29.33 -4.93 7.58
C TYR A 34 -29.87 -3.70 6.81
N VAL A 35 -29.17 -2.55 6.90
CA VAL A 35 -29.58 -1.31 6.23
C VAL A 35 -29.33 -1.37 4.72
N PHE A 36 -28.23 -2.01 4.30
CA PHE A 36 -27.84 -2.20 2.91
C PHE A 36 -27.79 -3.69 2.58
N PRO A 37 -28.94 -4.36 2.41
CA PRO A 37 -28.98 -5.78 2.12
C PRO A 37 -28.26 -6.06 0.80
N ALA A 38 -27.52 -7.17 0.78
CA ALA A 38 -26.84 -7.59 -0.44
C ALA A 38 -27.87 -7.89 -1.54
N GLU A 39 -27.77 -7.18 -2.66
CA GLU A 39 -28.57 -7.46 -3.84
C GLU A 39 -28.13 -8.80 -4.45
N MET A 40 -28.89 -9.87 -4.19
CA MET A 40 -28.71 -11.13 -4.89
C MET A 40 -29.26 -10.96 -6.30
N GLY A 41 -28.37 -10.79 -7.27
CA GLY A 41 -28.73 -10.69 -8.68
C GLY A 41 -29.52 -11.92 -9.17
N ARG A 42 -30.00 -11.86 -10.41
CA ARG A 42 -30.67 -13.00 -11.05
C ARG A 42 -29.74 -14.22 -11.10
N ARG A 43 -30.33 -15.42 -11.08
CA ARG A 43 -29.59 -16.67 -11.36
C ARG A 43 -28.80 -16.51 -12.66
N ALA A 44 -27.55 -16.99 -12.64
CA ALA A 44 -26.66 -16.90 -13.79
C ALA A 44 -27.29 -17.59 -15.01
N ASP A 45 -27.32 -16.88 -16.14
CA ASP A 45 -27.81 -17.35 -17.43
C ASP A 45 -26.68 -17.17 -18.46
N PRO A 46 -26.11 -18.24 -19.03
CA PRO A 46 -25.02 -18.13 -19.99
C PRO A 46 -25.44 -17.45 -21.30
N ASN A 47 -26.75 -17.37 -21.59
CA ASN A 47 -27.27 -16.73 -22.79
C ASN A 47 -27.58 -15.24 -22.59
N ARG A 48 -27.43 -14.71 -21.36
CA ARG A 48 -27.72 -13.31 -21.05
C ARG A 48 -26.62 -12.68 -20.22
N THR A 49 -25.88 -11.76 -20.83
CA THR A 49 -24.90 -10.95 -20.14
C THR A 49 -25.59 -9.84 -19.34
N PRO A 50 -25.44 -9.76 -18.01
CA PRO A 50 -26.00 -8.67 -17.22
C PRO A 50 -25.25 -7.37 -17.55
N LEU A 51 -25.98 -6.27 -17.72
CA LEU A 51 -25.41 -4.93 -17.88
C LEU A 51 -25.88 -4.08 -16.68
N PRO A 52 -24.98 -3.31 -16.03
CA PRO A 52 -23.57 -3.11 -16.37
C PRO A 52 -22.63 -4.16 -15.75
N ILE A 53 -21.59 -4.58 -16.49
CA ILE A 53 -20.59 -5.57 -16.04
C ILE A 53 -19.47 -4.83 -15.30
N LEU A 54 -19.69 -4.52 -14.02
CA LEU A 54 -18.64 -3.99 -13.15
C LEU A 54 -18.26 -5.05 -12.11
N SER A 55 -16.99 -5.05 -11.72
CA SER A 55 -16.52 -5.79 -10.55
C SER A 55 -16.93 -5.07 -9.27
N ASP A 56 -16.82 -5.76 -8.12
CA ASP A 56 -17.00 -5.13 -6.82
C ASP A 56 -16.04 -3.94 -6.59
N TRP A 57 -16.41 -3.05 -5.67
CA TRP A 57 -15.72 -1.78 -5.40
C TRP A 57 -14.20 -1.91 -5.17
N TYR A 58 -13.75 -3.00 -4.53
CA TYR A 58 -12.34 -3.25 -4.25
C TYR A 58 -11.54 -3.71 -5.49
N PHE A 59 -12.22 -4.11 -6.56
CA PHE A 59 -11.63 -4.48 -7.85
C PHE A 59 -11.81 -3.43 -8.94
N LEU A 60 -12.59 -2.37 -8.72
CA LEU A 60 -12.86 -1.35 -9.74
C LEU A 60 -11.58 -0.70 -10.30
N ALA A 61 -10.64 -0.34 -9.42
CA ALA A 61 -9.36 0.20 -9.84
C ALA A 61 -8.56 -0.78 -10.74
N LEU A 62 -8.56 -2.06 -10.37
CA LEU A 62 -7.87 -3.10 -11.12
C LEU A 62 -8.54 -3.35 -12.48
N TYR A 63 -9.88 -3.34 -12.51
CA TYR A 63 -10.65 -3.50 -13.74
C TYR A 63 -10.37 -2.34 -14.72
N GLN A 64 -10.26 -1.12 -14.21
CA GLN A 64 -9.87 0.03 -15.03
C GLN A 64 -8.42 -0.08 -15.55
N TYR A 65 -7.48 -0.55 -14.72
CA TYR A 65 -6.12 -0.84 -15.17
C TYR A 65 -6.13 -1.82 -16.35
N VAL A 66 -6.85 -2.94 -16.23
CA VAL A 66 -7.00 -3.95 -17.28
C VAL A 66 -7.55 -3.36 -18.58
N LYS A 67 -8.53 -2.45 -18.52
CA LYS A 67 -9.04 -1.72 -19.71
C LYS A 67 -8.00 -0.84 -20.40
N TYR A 68 -7.03 -0.32 -19.64
CA TYR A 68 -5.97 0.56 -20.15
C TYR A 68 -4.75 -0.20 -20.67
N THR A 69 -4.63 -1.50 -20.40
CA THR A 69 -3.41 -2.24 -20.74
C THR A 69 -3.63 -3.23 -21.89
N PRO A 70 -2.61 -3.48 -22.73
CA PRO A 70 -2.68 -4.53 -23.74
C PRO A 70 -2.87 -5.91 -23.09
N PRO A 71 -3.38 -6.92 -23.83
CA PRO A 71 -3.78 -8.22 -23.29
C PRO A 71 -2.72 -8.92 -22.40
N LEU A 72 -1.45 -8.85 -22.78
CA LEU A 72 -0.35 -9.44 -21.99
C LEU A 72 -0.26 -8.82 -20.58
N TRP A 73 -0.24 -7.50 -20.52
CA TRP A 73 -0.08 -6.77 -19.25
C TRP A 73 -1.38 -6.76 -18.44
N ALA A 74 -2.53 -6.81 -19.10
CA ALA A 74 -3.81 -7.00 -18.45
C ALA A 74 -3.87 -8.32 -17.65
N GLY A 75 -3.26 -9.40 -18.17
CA GLY A 75 -3.18 -10.68 -17.47
C GLY A 75 -2.10 -10.72 -16.37
N LEU A 76 -0.90 -10.20 -16.66
CA LEU A 76 0.24 -10.30 -15.72
C LEU A 76 0.25 -9.21 -14.63
N GLY A 77 -0.23 -8.01 -14.96
CA GLY A 77 -0.15 -6.82 -14.13
C GLY A 77 -0.72 -6.99 -12.71
N PRO A 78 -1.91 -7.58 -12.52
CA PRO A 78 -2.45 -7.85 -11.18
C PRO A 78 -1.52 -8.69 -10.31
N GLY A 79 -0.97 -9.77 -10.87
CA GLY A 79 -0.03 -10.65 -10.16
C GLY A 79 1.28 -9.94 -9.84
N LEU A 80 1.81 -9.15 -10.77
CA LEU A 80 3.02 -8.35 -10.55
C LEU A 80 2.83 -7.28 -9.48
N LEU A 81 1.65 -6.65 -9.40
CA LEU A 81 1.34 -5.67 -8.37
C LEU A 81 1.35 -6.29 -6.97
N ILE A 82 0.73 -7.48 -6.82
CA ILE A 82 0.75 -8.23 -5.57
C ILE A 82 2.18 -8.66 -5.20
N ALA A 83 2.90 -9.23 -6.16
CA ALA A 83 4.29 -9.67 -5.96
C ALA A 83 5.18 -8.49 -5.54
N TYR A 84 5.04 -7.33 -6.20
CA TYR A 84 5.75 -6.12 -5.82
C TYR A 84 5.43 -5.70 -4.37
N GLY A 85 4.13 -5.68 -4.00
CA GLY A 85 3.69 -5.37 -2.63
C GLY A 85 4.30 -6.30 -1.58
N MET A 86 4.38 -7.60 -1.87
CA MET A 86 5.02 -8.60 -1.00
C MET A 86 6.54 -8.41 -0.91
N LEU A 87 7.18 -7.88 -1.95
CA LEU A 87 8.61 -7.63 -1.99
C LEU A 87 9.03 -6.32 -1.30
N VAL A 88 8.13 -5.35 -1.14
CA VAL A 88 8.40 -4.05 -0.47
C VAL A 88 9.21 -4.19 0.83
N PRO A 89 8.87 -5.06 1.83
CA PRO A 89 9.64 -5.16 3.06
C PRO A 89 11.10 -5.60 2.87
N PHE A 90 11.44 -6.25 1.76
CA PHE A 90 12.80 -6.69 1.43
C PHE A 90 13.55 -5.67 0.57
N LEU A 91 12.82 -4.94 -0.28
CA LEU A 91 13.35 -3.89 -1.14
C LEU A 91 13.63 -2.59 -0.35
N ASP A 92 12.79 -2.28 0.63
CA ASP A 92 12.92 -1.08 1.46
C ASP A 92 13.92 -1.28 2.60
N ARG A 93 15.20 -0.96 2.31
CA ARG A 93 16.32 -1.00 3.27
C ARG A 93 16.53 0.31 4.02
N SER A 94 15.51 1.16 4.13
CA SER A 94 15.60 2.41 4.89
C SER A 94 15.87 2.15 6.38
N LYS A 95 16.70 3.00 7.01
CA LYS A 95 17.10 2.84 8.41
C LYS A 95 15.99 3.20 9.40
N GLY A 96 15.08 4.06 8.99
CA GLY A 96 14.00 4.59 9.82
C GLY A 96 12.62 4.16 9.32
N ARG A 97 11.57 4.41 10.08
CA ARG A 97 10.17 4.01 9.75
C ARG A 97 9.29 5.18 9.32
N ARG A 98 9.76 6.41 9.52
CA ARG A 98 8.96 7.60 9.20
C ARG A 98 8.88 7.77 7.69
N PRO A 99 7.77 8.29 7.13
CA PRO A 99 7.67 8.54 5.68
C PRO A 99 8.81 9.40 5.12
N SER A 100 9.28 10.39 5.89
CA SER A 100 10.41 11.26 5.51
C SER A 100 11.77 10.54 5.43
N GLU A 101 11.89 9.36 6.04
CA GLU A 101 13.10 8.52 6.03
C GLU A 101 13.06 7.49 4.90
N ARG A 102 11.93 7.42 4.16
CA ARG A 102 11.64 6.47 3.07
C ARG A 102 11.03 7.16 1.86
N PRO A 103 11.64 8.25 1.34
CA PRO A 103 10.95 9.12 0.39
C PRO A 103 10.51 8.39 -0.89
N PHE A 104 11.34 7.49 -1.45
CA PHE A 104 10.93 6.74 -2.64
C PHE A 104 9.70 5.86 -2.39
N PHE A 105 9.74 5.00 -1.39
CA PHE A 105 8.64 4.09 -1.07
C PHE A 105 7.38 4.83 -0.59
N THR A 106 7.54 5.96 0.09
CA THR A 106 6.42 6.83 0.46
C THR A 106 5.72 7.38 -0.78
N VAL A 107 6.48 7.89 -1.75
CA VAL A 107 5.92 8.39 -3.02
C VAL A 107 5.22 7.28 -3.79
N VAL A 108 5.81 6.09 -3.88
CA VAL A 108 5.19 4.93 -4.53
C VAL A 108 3.89 4.52 -3.82
N GLY A 109 3.86 4.51 -2.49
CA GLY A 109 2.66 4.20 -1.72
C GLY A 109 1.53 5.21 -1.93
N ILE A 110 1.86 6.51 -1.94
CA ILE A 110 0.90 7.57 -2.25
C ILE A 110 0.38 7.44 -3.69
N MET A 111 1.29 7.21 -4.65
CA MET A 111 0.92 6.98 -6.06
C MET A 111 -0.05 5.81 -6.21
N ALA A 112 0.22 4.68 -5.53
CA ALA A 112 -0.67 3.52 -5.55
C ALA A 112 -2.06 3.83 -4.99
N LEU A 113 -2.14 4.56 -3.87
CA LEU A 113 -3.41 5.00 -3.29
C LEU A 113 -4.15 5.96 -4.23
N THR A 114 -3.45 6.92 -4.83
CA THR A 114 -4.03 7.86 -5.80
C THR A 114 -4.58 7.10 -7.01
N TYR A 115 -3.84 6.13 -7.55
CA TYR A 115 -4.32 5.32 -8.67
C TYR A 115 -5.54 4.49 -8.29
N PHE A 116 -5.55 3.88 -7.11
CA PHE A 116 -6.72 3.16 -6.62
C PHE A 116 -7.98 4.05 -6.61
N LEU A 117 -7.88 5.26 -6.05
CA LEU A 117 -9.02 6.18 -5.96
C LEU A 117 -9.44 6.73 -7.33
N VAL A 118 -8.48 7.20 -8.13
CA VAL A 118 -8.76 7.82 -9.44
C VAL A 118 -9.32 6.78 -10.42
N PHE A 119 -8.73 5.59 -10.50
CA PHE A 119 -9.24 4.56 -11.41
C PHE A 119 -10.62 4.07 -11.01
N THR A 120 -10.88 3.94 -9.71
CA THR A 120 -12.22 3.66 -9.19
C THR A 120 -13.22 4.75 -9.60
N ALA A 121 -12.86 6.03 -9.46
CA ALA A 121 -13.73 7.12 -9.86
C ALA A 121 -13.98 7.14 -11.39
N LEU A 122 -12.93 6.98 -12.20
CA LEU A 122 -13.02 6.98 -13.66
C LEU A 122 -14.04 5.95 -14.18
N ILE A 123 -14.01 4.74 -13.60
CA ILE A 123 -14.91 3.66 -14.02
C ILE A 123 -16.30 3.82 -13.43
N MET A 124 -16.41 4.22 -12.17
CA MET A 124 -17.68 4.39 -11.47
C MET A 124 -18.52 5.50 -12.10
N PHE A 125 -17.88 6.58 -12.57
CA PHE A 125 -18.56 7.69 -13.23
C PHE A 125 -18.57 7.58 -14.77
N ASN A 126 -18.01 6.52 -15.34
CA ASN A 126 -17.96 6.30 -16.80
C ASN A 126 -17.33 7.48 -17.58
N ILE A 127 -16.28 8.10 -17.03
CA ILE A 127 -15.61 9.29 -17.63
C ILE A 127 -14.25 8.96 -18.27
N ALA A 128 -13.89 7.68 -18.34
CA ALA A 128 -12.62 7.21 -18.86
C ALA A 128 -12.49 7.38 -20.39
N VAL A 129 -11.38 7.94 -20.86
CA VAL A 129 -11.05 8.09 -22.28
C VAL A 129 -9.89 7.17 -22.65
N ILE A 130 -10.22 5.99 -23.16
CA ILE A 130 -9.26 4.89 -23.40
C ILE A 130 -8.14 5.28 -24.38
N GLY A 131 -8.40 6.17 -25.35
CA GLY A 131 -7.38 6.59 -26.33
C GLY A 131 -6.32 7.55 -25.77
N ARG A 132 -6.58 8.25 -24.66
CA ARG A 132 -5.72 9.31 -24.12
C ARG A 132 -5.16 8.95 -22.75
N ASP A 133 -6.04 8.47 -21.87
CA ASP A 133 -5.74 8.29 -20.46
C ASP A 133 -4.57 7.35 -20.19
N PRO A 134 -4.37 6.22 -20.91
CA PRO A 134 -3.20 5.38 -20.71
C PRO A 134 -1.87 6.12 -20.90
N HIS A 135 -1.78 7.01 -21.89
CA HIS A 135 -0.58 7.82 -22.12
C HIS A 135 -0.35 8.82 -20.99
N VAL A 136 -1.43 9.46 -20.50
CA VAL A 136 -1.36 10.38 -19.35
C VAL A 136 -0.90 9.64 -18.10
N VAL A 137 -1.46 8.47 -17.82
CA VAL A 137 -1.07 7.61 -16.69
C VAL A 137 0.41 7.25 -16.78
N LEU A 138 0.92 6.88 -17.96
CA LEU A 138 2.34 6.56 -18.15
C LEU A 138 3.23 7.77 -17.86
N LEU A 139 2.89 8.95 -18.37
CA LEU A 139 3.64 10.19 -18.11
C LEU A 139 3.63 10.57 -16.64
N VAL A 140 2.47 10.53 -15.99
CA VAL A 140 2.32 10.79 -14.55
C VAL A 140 3.11 9.78 -13.72
N THR A 141 3.08 8.50 -14.10
CA THR A 141 3.87 7.45 -13.44
C THR A 141 5.36 7.75 -13.56
N ALA A 142 5.84 8.02 -14.77
CA ALA A 142 7.25 8.31 -15.02
C ALA A 142 7.73 9.56 -14.26
N ALA A 143 6.93 10.63 -14.26
CA ALA A 143 7.22 11.85 -13.51
C ALA A 143 7.25 11.60 -11.99
N THR A 144 6.27 10.84 -11.47
CA THR A 144 6.17 10.53 -10.04
C THR A 144 7.31 9.65 -9.56
N LEU A 145 7.68 8.63 -10.34
CA LEU A 145 8.83 7.78 -10.04
C LEU A 145 10.15 8.55 -10.11
N SER A 146 10.31 9.44 -11.10
CA SER A 146 11.46 10.33 -11.22
C SER A 146 11.58 11.27 -10.01
N LEU A 147 10.45 11.84 -9.57
CA LEU A 147 10.37 12.64 -8.35
C LEU A 147 10.76 11.82 -7.11
N GLY A 148 10.20 10.61 -6.96
CA GLY A 148 10.52 9.71 -5.85
C GLY A 148 12.01 9.37 -5.78
N LEU A 149 12.63 9.07 -6.92
CA LEU A 149 14.07 8.82 -7.02
C LEU A 149 14.87 10.08 -6.68
N GLY A 150 14.49 11.24 -7.21
CA GLY A 150 15.13 12.53 -6.90
C GLY A 150 15.08 12.87 -5.40
N LEU A 151 13.94 12.63 -4.75
CA LEU A 151 13.77 12.81 -3.31
C LEU A 151 14.65 11.84 -2.51
N GLU A 152 14.77 10.59 -2.94
CA GLU A 152 15.66 9.59 -2.35
C GLU A 152 17.13 9.99 -2.48
N PHE A 153 17.57 10.42 -3.67
CA PHE A 153 18.94 10.92 -3.86
C PHE A 153 19.23 12.13 -2.96
N ARG A 154 18.28 13.08 -2.89
CA ARG A 154 18.40 14.25 -2.00
C ARG A 154 18.49 13.84 -0.52
N TYR A 155 17.65 12.90 -0.08
CA TYR A 155 17.66 12.38 1.28
C TYR A 155 19.00 11.72 1.63
N ARG A 156 19.49 10.82 0.76
CA ARG A 156 20.79 10.15 0.94
C ARG A 156 21.95 11.15 0.98
N ARG A 157 21.94 12.17 0.11
CA ARG A 157 22.97 13.22 0.09
C ARG A 157 22.96 14.03 1.39
N ARG A 158 21.79 14.52 1.82
CA ARG A 158 21.65 15.28 3.08
C ARG A 158 22.13 14.47 4.28
N ARG A 159 21.79 13.18 4.32
CA ARG A 159 22.19 12.31 5.41
C ARG A 159 23.70 12.08 5.44
N LYS A 160 24.36 11.83 4.30
CA LYS A 160 25.83 11.73 4.23
C LYS A 160 26.52 13.01 4.71
N LEU A 161 25.99 14.18 4.34
CA LEU A 161 26.52 15.46 4.78
C LEU A 161 26.35 15.66 6.30
N ALA A 162 25.20 15.29 6.86
CA ALA A 162 24.96 15.33 8.29
C ALA A 162 25.86 14.36 9.08
N GLU A 163 26.12 13.17 8.54
CA GLU A 163 27.05 12.20 9.12
C GLU A 163 28.51 12.72 9.08
N ALA A 164 28.91 13.45 8.03
CA ALA A 164 30.24 14.06 7.91
C ALA A 164 30.44 15.30 8.79
N ALA A 165 29.38 16.08 9.05
CA ALA A 165 29.40 17.25 9.93
C ALA A 165 29.26 16.88 11.42
N ALA A 166 28.96 15.63 11.75
CA ALA A 166 28.84 15.17 13.12
C ALA A 166 30.23 15.18 13.80
N PRO A 167 30.37 15.74 15.01
CA PRO A 167 31.64 15.70 15.73
C PRO A 167 32.10 14.25 15.94
N ALA A 168 33.41 14.04 15.84
CA ALA A 168 34.00 12.71 16.01
C ALA A 168 33.52 12.10 17.34
N PRO A 169 33.14 10.81 17.37
CA PRO A 169 32.70 10.18 18.59
C PRO A 169 33.81 10.29 19.64
N ALA A 170 33.44 10.73 20.85
CA ALA A 170 34.38 10.84 21.96
C ALA A 170 35.17 9.53 22.09
N PRO A 171 36.49 9.57 22.35
CA PRO A 171 37.29 8.37 22.52
C PRO A 171 36.58 7.43 23.51
N ARG A 172 36.37 6.16 23.13
CA ARG A 172 35.84 5.17 24.07
C ARG A 172 36.73 5.20 25.30
N ALA A 173 36.15 5.46 26.47
CA ALA A 173 36.88 5.38 27.73
C ALA A 173 37.60 4.03 27.79
N ALA A 174 38.92 4.07 27.98
CA ALA A 174 39.73 2.87 28.06
C ALA A 174 39.12 1.93 29.12
N PRO A 175 38.99 0.62 28.85
CA PRO A 175 38.48 -0.31 29.85
C PRO A 175 39.34 -0.15 31.11
N ALA A 176 38.69 0.21 32.22
CA ALA A 176 39.36 0.32 33.51
C ALA A 176 40.11 -0.99 33.74
N ARG A 177 41.44 -0.93 33.81
CA ARG A 177 42.25 -2.09 34.18
C ARG A 177 41.72 -2.57 35.52
N ALA A 178 41.09 -3.73 35.52
CA ALA A 178 40.71 -4.41 36.75
C ALA A 178 42.00 -4.61 37.55
N THR A 179 42.16 -3.84 38.61
CA THR A 179 43.21 -4.05 39.60
C THR A 179 42.86 -5.34 40.33
N VAL A 180 43.49 -6.43 39.90
CA VAL A 180 43.48 -7.69 40.65
C VAL A 180 44.34 -7.47 41.88
N GLY A 181 43.71 -7.52 43.06
CA GLY A 181 44.34 -7.57 44.37
C GLY A 181 44.01 -8.89 45.05
#